data_AF-A0A7X7SL63-F1
#
_entry.id   AF-A0A7X7SL63-F1
#
_cell.length_a   1.000
_cell.length_b   1.000
_cell.length_c   1.000
_cell.angle_alpha   90.00
_cell.angle_beta   90.00
_cell.angle_gamma   90.00
#
_symmetry.space_group_name_H-M   'P 1'
#
loop_
_entity.id
_entity.type
_entity.pdbx_description
1 polymer ?
#
loop_
_entity_poly.entity_id
_entity_poly.type
_entity_poly.pdbx_seq_one_letter_code
_entity_poly.pdbx_strand_id
1 'polypeptide(L)'
;DLARTHTSPSIERSVLMRMGIDSLTCNAVVGEIDKRGLLGHGAGHVVLYCAQMWDVDVRIAAERLARGEGWEIVAAKWGDGHGV
;
A
#
# COMPACT_ATOMS: atom_id res chain seq x y z
N ASP A 1 9.16 20.41 11.75
CA ASP A 1 8.57 19.07 11.63
C ASP A 1 7.57 18.94 10.48
N LEU A 2 8.00 19.02 9.21
CA LEU A 2 7.11 18.89 8.04
C LEU A 2 7.23 17.53 7.32
N ALA A 3 8.26 16.72 7.61
CA ALA A 3 8.48 15.45 6.89
C ALA A 3 7.83 14.23 7.57
N ARG A 4 7.44 14.32 8.85
CA ARG A 4 6.89 13.19 9.62
C ARG A 4 5.39 12.97 9.37
N THR A 5 4.68 13.99 8.91
CA THR A 5 3.21 14.00 8.74
C THR A 5 2.78 14.09 7.27
N HIS A 6 3.71 14.27 6.34
CA HIS A 6 3.43 14.40 4.91
C HIS A 6 4.11 13.27 4.14
N THR A 7 3.28 12.34 3.66
CA THR A 7 3.68 11.40 2.61
C THR A 7 3.11 11.86 1.27
N SER A 8 3.57 11.26 0.18
CA SER A 8 3.06 11.50 -1.16
C SER A 8 3.06 10.20 -1.96
N PRO A 9 2.27 10.11 -3.05
CA PRO A 9 2.31 8.96 -3.93
C PRO A 9 3.73 8.62 -4.43
N SER A 10 4.58 9.63 -4.69
CA SER A 10 5.96 9.39 -5.13
C SER A 10 6.86 8.84 -4.02
N ILE A 11 6.69 9.31 -2.78
CA ILE A 11 7.40 8.79 -1.61
C ILE A 11 7.02 7.32 -1.40
N GLU A 12 5.73 6.99 -1.41
CA GLU A 12 5.26 5.61 -1.21
C GLU A 12 5.71 4.66 -2.32
N ARG A 13 5.70 5.10 -3.59
CA ARG A 13 6.30 4.29 -4.68
C ARG A 13 7.79 4.03 -4.45
N SER A 14 8.54 5.01 -3.95
CA SER A 14 9.96 4.82 -3.63
C SER A 14 10.20 3.81 -2.50
N VAL A 15 9.26 3.70 -1.55
CA VAL A 15 9.29 2.69 -0.49
C VAL A 15 9.07 1.30 -1.11
N LEU A 16 8.02 1.12 -1.91
CA LEU A 16 7.74 -0.16 -2.56
C LEU A 16 8.86 -0.62 -3.50
N MET A 17 9.47 0.29 -4.25
CA MET A 17 10.62 -0.06 -5.10
C MET A 17 11.82 -0.54 -4.27
N ARG A 18 12.08 0.03 -3.09
CA ARG A 18 13.12 -0.45 -2.17
C ARG A 18 12.78 -1.82 -1.55
N MET A 19 11.50 -2.19 -1.51
CA MET A 19 11.05 -3.55 -1.16
C MET A 19 11.21 -4.55 -2.32
N GLY A 20 11.72 -4.10 -3.47
CA GLY A 20 11.99 -4.95 -4.63
C GLY A 20 10.79 -5.19 -5.53
N ILE A 21 9.76 -4.33 -5.44
CA ILE A 21 8.58 -4.34 -6.32
C ILE A 21 8.86 -3.46 -7.53
N ASP A 22 8.45 -3.90 -8.73
CA ASP A 22 8.68 -3.14 -9.96
C ASP A 22 7.84 -1.86 -10.02
N SER A 23 8.26 -0.90 -10.86
CA SER A 23 7.65 0.43 -10.90
C SER A 23 6.19 0.44 -11.35
N LEU A 24 5.78 -0.50 -12.22
CA LEU A 24 4.40 -0.60 -12.70
C LEU A 24 3.49 -1.08 -11.58
N THR A 25 3.87 -2.16 -10.90
CA THR A 25 3.14 -2.68 -9.74
C THR A 25 3.08 -1.64 -8.61
N CYS A 26 4.19 -0.94 -8.33
CA CYS A 26 4.22 0.15 -7.35
C CYS A 26 3.20 1.24 -7.66
N ASN A 27 3.08 1.64 -8.94
CA ASN A 27 2.15 2.68 -9.34
C ASN A 27 0.70 2.24 -9.17
N ALA A 28 0.37 1.01 -9.57
CA ALA A 28 -0.97 0.45 -9.40
C ALA A 28 -1.37 0.36 -7.91
N VAL A 29 -0.50 -0.22 -7.07
CA VAL A 29 -0.77 -0.36 -5.62
C VAL A 29 -0.96 1.01 -4.96
N VAL A 30 -0.03 1.95 -5.17
CA VAL A 30 -0.13 3.28 -4.55
C VAL A 30 -1.36 4.03 -5.05
N GLY A 31 -1.75 3.87 -6.32
CA GLY A 31 -2.99 4.45 -6.84
C GLY A 31 -4.24 3.92 -6.13
N GLU A 32 -4.29 2.62 -5.84
CA GLU A 32 -5.41 2.04 -5.09
C GLU A 32 -5.42 2.47 -3.61
N ILE A 33 -4.25 2.65 -2.99
CA ILE A 33 -4.09 3.16 -1.62
C ILE A 33 -4.56 4.61 -1.52
N ASP A 34 -4.18 5.44 -2.49
CA ASP A 34 -4.57 6.85 -2.56
C ASP A 34 -6.09 7.01 -2.73
N LYS A 35 -6.68 6.25 -3.66
CA LYS A 35 -8.16 6.22 -3.86
C LYS A 35 -8.94 5.84 -2.59
N ARG A 36 -8.34 5.06 -1.70
CA ARG A 36 -8.94 4.60 -0.44
C ARG A 36 -8.61 5.49 0.77
N GLY A 37 -7.85 6.58 0.57
CA GLY A 37 -7.44 7.48 1.64
C GLY A 37 -6.40 6.86 2.60
N LEU A 38 -5.72 5.79 2.18
CA LEU A 38 -4.84 4.99 3.05
C LEU A 38 -3.37 5.42 3.01
N LEU A 39 -3.03 6.48 2.27
CA LEU A 39 -1.64 6.96 2.16
C LEU A 39 -1.02 7.24 3.54
N GLY A 40 -1.79 7.79 4.48
CA GLY A 40 -1.33 8.06 5.85
C GLY A 40 -0.88 6.82 6.64
N HIS A 41 -1.26 5.61 6.21
CA HIS A 41 -0.83 4.35 6.81
C HIS A 41 0.44 3.76 6.18
N GLY A 42 0.87 4.30 5.04
CA GLY A 42 2.06 3.89 4.30
C GLY A 42 1.83 2.66 3.41
N ALA A 43 2.20 2.76 2.14
CA ALA A 43 2.02 1.69 1.16
C ALA A 43 2.86 0.46 1.47
N GLY A 44 4.09 0.66 1.95
CA GLY A 44 4.94 -0.45 2.39
C GLY A 44 4.32 -1.25 3.54
N HIS A 45 3.63 -0.58 4.46
CA HIS A 45 2.96 -1.23 5.58
C HIS A 45 1.73 -2.02 5.11
N VAL A 46 0.93 -1.45 4.20
CA VAL A 46 -0.22 -2.16 3.60
C VAL A 46 0.24 -3.44 2.90
N VAL A 47 1.26 -3.35 2.04
CA VAL A 47 1.81 -4.52 1.33
C VAL A 47 2.37 -5.56 2.31
N LEU A 48 3.15 -5.12 3.31
CA LEU A 48 3.73 -6.02 4.30
C LEU A 48 2.66 -6.75 5.12
N TYR A 49 1.61 -6.04 5.54
CA TYR A 49 0.50 -6.64 6.27
C TYR A 49 -0.21 -7.71 5.44
N CYS A 50 -0.52 -7.41 4.16
CA CYS A 50 -1.15 -8.39 3.29
C CYS A 50 -0.23 -9.60 3.01
N ALA A 51 1.08 -9.37 2.84
CA ALA A 51 2.06 -10.44 2.70
C ALA A 51 2.05 -11.39 3.90
N GLN A 52 1.96 -10.85 5.12
CA GLN A 52 1.84 -11.63 6.36
C GLN A 52 0.50 -12.38 6.45
N MET A 53 -0.62 -11.73 6.12
CA MET A 53 -1.94 -12.34 6.18
C MET A 53 -2.14 -13.47 5.15
N TRP A 54 -1.43 -13.40 4.03
CA TRP A 54 -1.48 -14.41 2.98
C TRP A 54 -0.37 -15.44 3.04
N ASP A 55 0.60 -15.27 3.95
CA ASP A 55 1.82 -16.08 4.03
C ASP A 55 2.56 -16.15 2.68
N VAL A 56 2.82 -14.98 2.08
CA VAL A 56 3.51 -14.85 0.78
C VAL A 56 4.60 -13.78 0.81
N ASP A 57 5.49 -13.79 -0.19
CA ASP A 57 6.46 -12.70 -0.39
C ASP A 57 5.77 -11.37 -0.70
N VAL A 58 6.41 -10.26 -0.32
CA VAL A 58 5.91 -8.89 -0.53
C VAL A 58 5.63 -8.57 -2.00
N ARG A 59 6.34 -9.20 -2.96
CA ARG A 59 6.08 -9.01 -4.40
C ARG A 59 4.75 -9.63 -4.81
N ILE A 60 4.47 -10.85 -4.33
CA ILE A 60 3.21 -11.55 -4.59
C ILE A 60 2.04 -10.78 -3.98
N ALA A 61 2.21 -10.27 -2.75
CA ALA A 61 1.19 -9.44 -2.12
C ALA A 61 0.93 -8.15 -2.92
N ALA A 62 1.98 -7.47 -3.39
CA ALA A 62 1.85 -6.27 -4.20
C ALA A 62 1.14 -6.53 -5.53
N GLU A 63 1.44 -7.64 -6.19
CA GLU A 63 0.76 -8.05 -7.43
C GLU A 63 -0.74 -8.30 -7.22
N ARG A 64 -1.13 -8.97 -6.13
CA ARG A 64 -2.55 -9.20 -5.79
C ARG A 64 -3.27 -7.87 -5.54
N LEU A 65 -2.68 -7.00 -4.73
CA LEU A 65 -3.22 -5.67 -4.45
C LEU A 65 -3.36 -4.83 -5.74
N ALA A 66 -2.38 -4.89 -6.64
CA ALA A 66 -2.43 -4.22 -7.95
C ALA A 66 -3.56 -4.74 -8.86
N ARG A 67 -3.95 -6.02 -8.71
CA ARG A 67 -5.12 -6.62 -9.39
C ARG A 67 -6.45 -6.30 -8.73
N GLY A 68 -6.45 -5.57 -7.62
CA GLY A 68 -7.65 -5.24 -6.86
C GLY A 68 -8.09 -6.32 -5.87
N GLU A 69 -7.25 -7.29 -5.58
CA GLU A 69 -7.54 -8.38 -4.64
C GLU A 69 -7.11 -7.97 -3.22
N GLY A 70 -7.87 -8.39 -2.19
CA GLY A 70 -7.41 -8.29 -0.81
C GLY A 70 -7.71 -7.00 -0.06
N TRP A 71 -8.37 -6.03 -0.71
CA TRP A 71 -8.68 -4.74 -0.12
C TRP A 71 -9.66 -4.84 1.06
N GLU A 72 -10.46 -5.90 1.12
CA GLU A 72 -11.32 -6.21 2.26
C GLU A 72 -10.52 -6.50 3.55
N ILE A 73 -9.35 -7.13 3.43
CA ILE A 73 -8.46 -7.39 4.57
C ILE A 73 -7.80 -6.09 5.05
N VAL A 74 -7.47 -5.21 4.12
CA VAL A 74 -6.94 -3.87 4.41
C VAL A 74 -8.01 -3.01 5.11
N ALA A 75 -9.24 -2.99 4.58
CA ALA A 75 -10.36 -2.28 5.16
C ALA A 75 -10.72 -2.81 6.56
N ALA A 76 -10.62 -4.12 6.80
CA ALA A 76 -10.84 -4.69 8.13
C ALA A 76 -9.82 -4.19 9.18
N LYS A 77 -8.60 -3.82 8.76
CA LYS A 77 -7.55 -3.31 9.65
C LYS A 77 -7.59 -1.80 9.86
N TRP A 78 -7.83 -1.03 8.81
CA TRP A 78 -7.72 0.44 8.84
C TRP A 78 -9.03 1.19 8.56
N GLY A 79 -10.08 0.51 8.12
CA GLY A 79 -11.29 1.13 7.60
C GLY A 79 -11.08 1.78 6.23
N ASP A 80 -12.09 2.54 5.77
CA ASP A 80 -11.92 3.46 4.65
C ASP A 80 -11.35 4.80 5.17
N GLY A 81 -10.32 5.33 4.52
CA GLY A 81 -9.67 6.58 4.92
C GLY A 81 -10.50 7.84 4.69
N HIS A 82 -11.72 7.69 4.15
CA HIS A 82 -12.67 8.80 3.89
C HIS A 82 -13.57 9.12 5.10
N GLY A 83 -13.28 8.54 6.27
CA GLY A 83 -14.04 8.72 7.51
C GLY A 83 -13.56 9.84 8.44
N VAL A 84 -12.97 10.92 7.89
CA VAL A 84 -12.68 12.17 8.61
C VAL A 84 -13.34 13.36 7.94
#